data_AF-A0A820BKS0-F1
#
_entry.id   AF-A0A820BKS0-F1
#
_cell.length_a   1.000
_cell.length_b   1.000
_cell.length_c   1.000
_cell.angle_alpha   90.00
_cell.angle_beta   90.00
_cell.angle_gamma   90.00
#
_symmetry.space_group_name_H-M   'P 1'
#
loop_
_entity.id
_entity.type
_entity.pdbx_description
1 polymer ?
#
loop_
_entity_poly.entity_id
_entity_poly.type
_entity_poly.pdbx_seq_one_letter_code
_entity_poly.pdbx_strand_id
1 'polypeptide(L)' 'YVRRDWHSRGFGQKLMNVILPWSEEHYPARPLWLTVWSQNFKAQRFYTHYGFTKVGVCDYYVGERKEQEFFMNRQTHKS' A
#
# COMPACT_ATOMS: atom_id res chain seq x y z
N TYR A 1 7.21 1.24 9.25
CA TYR A 1 7.76 2.61 9.16
C TYR A 1 9.21 2.52 8.70
N VAL A 2 9.53 2.98 7.49
CA VAL A 2 10.93 3.06 7.02
C VAL A 2 11.42 4.47 7.34
N ARG A 3 12.57 4.62 8.02
CA ARG A 3 13.18 5.93 8.29
C ARG A 3 13.35 6.69 6.96
N ARG A 4 13.09 8.01 6.97
CA ARG A 4 13.18 8.90 5.79
C ARG A 4 14.50 8.73 5.00
N ASP A 5 15.59 8.40 5.68
CA ASP A 5 16.93 8.21 5.10
C ASP A 5 17.10 6.93 4.26
N TRP A 6 16.12 6.01 4.31
CA TRP A 6 16.15 4.71 3.62
C TRP A 6 15.09 4.58 2.52
N HIS A 7 14.34 5.65 2.26
CA HIS A 7 13.45 5.71 1.11
C HIS A 7 14.26 5.54 -0.19
N SER A 8 13.70 4.78 -1.14
CA SER A 8 14.24 4.62 -2.51
C SER A 8 15.46 3.72 -2.69
N ARG A 9 15.79 2.83 -1.73
CA ARG A 9 16.90 1.84 -1.85
C ARG A 9 16.44 0.42 -2.18
N GLY A 10 15.27 0.25 -2.82
CA GLY A 10 14.77 -1.06 -3.27
C GLY A 10 14.16 -1.96 -2.18
N PHE A 11 14.17 -1.57 -0.91
CA PHE A 11 13.58 -2.36 0.19
C PHE A 11 12.08 -2.62 0.00
N GLY A 12 11.34 -1.64 -0.50
CA GLY A 12 9.91 -1.83 -0.79
C GLY A 12 9.68 -2.93 -1.82
N GLN A 13 10.49 -2.98 -2.88
CA GLN A 13 10.41 -4.02 -3.90
C GLN A 13 10.80 -5.39 -3.35
N LYS A 14 11.89 -5.47 -2.59
CA LYS A 14 12.28 -6.73 -1.92
C LYS A 14 11.18 -7.26 -1.01
N LEU A 15 10.53 -6.38 -0.24
CA LEU A 15 9.44 -6.75 0.64
C LEU A 15 8.22 -7.24 -0.14
N MET A 16 7.79 -6.52 -1.18
CA MET A 16 6.64 -6.92 -2.00
C MET A 16 6.88 -8.26 -2.71
N ASN A 17 8.09 -8.48 -3.23
CA ASN A 17 8.47 -9.73 -3.87
C ASN A 17 8.42 -10.94 -2.92
N VAL A 18 8.54 -10.71 -1.61
CA VAL A 18 8.42 -11.78 -0.60
C VAL A 18 6.97 -11.95 -0.14
N ILE A 19 6.29 -10.85 0.19
CA ILE A 19 4.95 -10.91 0.81
C ILE A 19 3.88 -11.36 -0.19
N LEU A 20 3.95 -10.93 -1.45
CA LEU A 20 2.89 -11.23 -2.42
C LEU A 20 2.78 -12.74 -2.72
N PRO A 21 3.86 -13.46 -3.09
CA PRO A 21 3.78 -14.91 -3.28
C PRO A 21 3.40 -15.65 -1.99
N TRP A 22 4.00 -15.26 -0.86
CA TRP A 22 3.72 -15.88 0.43
C TRP A 22 2.24 -15.75 0.83
N SER A 23 1.64 -14.58 0.61
CA SER A 23 0.23 -14.35 0.89
C SER A 23 -0.68 -15.14 -0.05
N GLU A 24 -0.31 -15.29 -1.32
CA GLU A 24 -1.09 -16.08 -2.28
C GLU A 24 -1.07 -17.57 -1.93
N GLU A 25 0.07 -18.08 -1.47
CA GLU A 25 0.24 -19.46 -1.03
C GLU A 25 -0.52 -19.76 0.28
N HIS A 26 -0.39 -18.89 1.29
CA HIS A 26 -0.88 -19.18 2.64
C HIS A 26 -2.30 -18.65 2.91
N TYR A 27 -2.73 -17.62 2.16
CA TYR A 27 -4.02 -16.97 2.33
C TYR A 27 -4.71 -16.74 0.97
N PRO A 28 -4.99 -17.82 0.22
CA PRO A 28 -5.61 -17.70 -1.09
C PRO A 28 -6.97 -17.01 -1.00
N ALA A 29 -7.29 -16.22 -2.03
CA ALA A 29 -8.52 -15.44 -2.13
C ALA A 29 -8.73 -14.38 -1.03
N ARG A 30 -7.70 -14.03 -0.24
CA ARG A 30 -7.76 -12.91 0.71
C ARG A 30 -7.16 -11.63 0.12
N PRO A 31 -7.91 -10.53 0.05
CA PRO A 31 -7.37 -9.26 -0.40
C PRO A 31 -6.34 -8.74 0.60
N LEU A 32 -5.26 -8.16 0.08
CA LEU A 32 -4.29 -7.40 0.88
C LEU A 32 -4.74 -5.95 0.96
N TRP A 33 -4.59 -5.34 2.14
CA TRP A 33 -5.01 -3.97 2.41
C TRP A 33 -3.85 -3.13 2.93
N LEU A 34 -3.85 -1.84 2.56
CA LEU A 34 -2.96 -0.84 3.14
C LEU A 34 -3.63 0.54 3.11
N THR A 35 -3.09 1.46 3.91
CA THR A 35 -3.38 2.88 3.74
C THR A 35 -2.16 3.63 3.22
N VAL A 36 -2.38 4.73 2.51
CA VAL A 36 -1.33 5.62 2.03
C VAL A 36 -1.80 7.07 2.10
N TRP A 37 -0.95 7.97 2.60
CA TRP A 37 -1.25 9.39 2.63
C TRP A 37 -1.51 9.94 1.21
N SER A 38 -2.56 10.75 1.06
CA SER A 38 -3.06 11.25 -0.22
C SER A 38 -2.07 12.10 -1.01
N GLN A 39 -1.09 12.73 -0.32
CA GLN A 39 -0.03 13.52 -0.96
C GLN A 39 1.22 12.70 -1.28
N ASN A 40 1.31 11.43 -0.87
CA ASN A 40 2.45 10.57 -1.18
C ASN A 40 2.30 9.89 -2.56
N PHE A 41 2.34 10.69 -3.62
CA PHE A 41 2.19 10.23 -5.00
C PHE A 41 3.20 9.13 -5.39
N LYS A 42 4.41 9.19 -4.83
CA LYS A 42 5.43 8.16 -5.07
C LYS A 42 5.00 6.79 -4.53
N ALA A 43 4.50 6.74 -3.29
CA ALA A 43 4.03 5.49 -2.71
C ALA A 43 2.75 4.99 -3.41
N GLN A 44 1.84 5.90 -3.77
CA GLN A 44 0.63 5.54 -4.53
C GLN A 44 0.99 4.85 -5.86
N ARG A 45 1.88 5.45 -6.66
CA ARG A 45 2.38 4.82 -7.91
C ARG A 45 3.06 3.48 -7.65
N PHE A 46 3.85 3.38 -6.58
CA PHE A 46 4.51 2.15 -6.19
C PHE A 46 3.49 1.03 -5.88
N TYR A 47 2.47 1.29 -5.07
CA TYR A 47 1.46 0.28 -4.74
C TYR A 47 0.59 -0.09 -5.95
N THR A 48 0.23 0.88 -6.79
CA THR A 48 -0.49 0.61 -8.05
C THR A 48 0.31 -0.30 -8.98
N HIS A 49 1.63 -0.15 -9.04
CA HIS A 49 2.48 -1.07 -9.82
C HIS A 49 2.39 -2.54 -9.34
N TYR A 50 2.15 -2.77 -8.04
CA TYR A 50 1.93 -4.11 -7.47
C TYR A 50 0.46 -4.57 -7.53
N GLY A 51 -0.42 -3.85 -8.21
CA GLY A 51 -1.81 -4.22 -8.39
C GLY A 51 -2.76 -3.76 -7.28
N PHE A 52 -2.33 -2.85 -6.40
CA PHE A 52 -3.24 -2.22 -5.46
C PHE A 52 -4.08 -1.13 -6.14
N THR A 53 -5.36 -1.07 -5.82
CA THR A 53 -6.30 -0.05 -6.29
C THR A 53 -6.87 0.72 -5.11
N LYS A 54 -7.16 2.01 -5.30
CA LYS A 54 -7.81 2.83 -4.27
C LYS A 54 -9.28 2.42 -4.15
N VAL A 55 -9.71 2.13 -2.94
CA VAL A 55 -11.08 1.69 -2.62
C VAL A 55 -11.79 2.59 -1.61
N GLY A 56 -11.07 3.54 -1.01
CA GLY A 56 -11.67 4.47 -0.06
C GLY A 56 -10.74 5.62 0.33
N VAL A 57 -11.30 6.53 1.12
CA VAL A 57 -10.60 7.67 1.72
C VAL A 57 -11.05 7.79 3.18
N CYS A 58 -10.13 8.09 4.09
CA CYS A 58 -10.45 8.59 5.42
C CYS A 58 -9.79 9.94 5.64
N ASP A 59 -10.57 10.87 6.17
CA ASP A 59 -10.13 12.20 6.53
C ASP A 59 -9.67 12.22 8.00
N TYR A 60 -8.55 12.87 8.28
CA TYR A 60 -8.10 13.14 9.65
C TYR A 60 -7.58 14.57 9.76
N TYR A 61 -7.64 15.13 10.96
CA TYR A 61 -7.20 16.49 11.23
C TYR A 61 -5.83 16.50 11.92
N VAL A 62 -4.95 17.37 11.45
CA VAL A 62 -3.67 17.71 12.08
C VAL A 62 -3.71 19.20 12.44
N GLY A 63 -4.12 19.48 13.68
CA GLY A 63 -4.54 20.84 14.05
C GLY A 63 -5.79 21.23 13.27
N GLU A 64 -5.75 22.37 12.60
CA GLU A 64 -6.84 22.86 11.73
C GLU A 64 -6.76 22.30 10.30
N ARG A 65 -5.66 21.63 9.94
CA ARG A 65 -5.45 21.13 8.58
C ARG A 65 -6.10 19.76 8.42
N LYS A 66 -6.99 19.66 7.44
CA LYS A 66 -7.57 18.39 6.99
C LYS A 66 -6.57 17.66 6.08
N GLU A 67 -6.24 16.44 6.46
CA GLU A 67 -5.39 15.50 5.71
C GLU A 67 -6.22 14.26 5.33
N GLN A 68 -5.73 13.48 4.36
CA GLN A 68 -6.45 12.30 3.88
C GLN A 68 -5.53 11.09 3.75
N GLU A 69 -6.00 9.92 4.17
CA GLU A 69 -5.42 8.63 3.79
C GLU A 69 -6.30 7.93 2.75
N PHE A 70 -5.68 7.29 1.76
CA PHE A 70 -6.35 6.41 0.84
C PHE A 70 -6.27 4.98 1.37
N PHE A 71 -7.40 4.29 1.41
CA PHE A 71 -7.43 2.84 1.54
C PHE A 71 -7.20 2.24 0.17
N MET A 72 -6.23 1.33 0.08
CA MET A 72 -5.97 0.57 -1.13
C MET A 72 -6.06 -0.92 -0.84
N ASN A 73 -6.57 -1.69 -1.79
CA ASN A 73 -6.52 -3.14 -1.73
C ASN A 73 -6.00 -3.76 -3.02
N ARG A 74 -5.45 -4.97 -2.90
CA ARG A 74 -5.10 -5.83 -4.02
C ARG A 74 -5.96 -7.08 -3.91
N GLN A 75 -6.75 -7.34 -4.93
CA GLN A 75 -7.51 -8.58 -5.05
C GLN A 75 -6.56 -9.71 -5.46
N THR A 76 -6.69 -10.89 -4.83
CA THR A 76 -6.05 -12.11 -5.30
C THR A 76 -7.09 -12.89 -6.10
N HIS A 77 -6.83 -13.15 -7.38
CA HIS A 77 -7.74 -13.96 -8.19
C HIS A 77 -7.78 -15.41 -7.66
N LYS A 78 -8.97 -16.03 -7.66
CA LYS A 78 -9.07 -17.49 -7.61
C LYS A 78 -8.57 -18.03 -8.94
N SER A 79 -7.57 -18.92 -8.91
CA SER A 79 -7.40 -19.92 -9.97
C SER A 79 -8.51 -20.96 -9.88
#